data_AF-A0A0N0DZM3-F1
#
_entry.id   AF-A0A0N0DZM3-F1
#
_cell.length_a   1.000
_cell.length_b   1.000
_cell.length_c   1.000
_cell.angle_alpha   90.00
_cell.angle_beta   90.00
_cell.angle_gamma   90.00
#
_symmetry.space_group_name_H-M   'P 1'
#
loop_
_entity.id
_entity.type
_entity.pdbx_description
1 polymer ?
#
loop_
_entity_poly.entity_id
_entity_poly.type
_entity_poly.pdbx_seq_one_letter_code
_entity_poly.pdbx_strand_id
1 'polypeptide(L)'
;MNQLEYFLASTDGSRADVMRYMQRLRDLDEWIEYHLTLLRAITANRVVYLVGAAHEERTRHRGGRRAGVRGRGGGRGRGGGRGGPSTAATPRHVHDVDAVENAEADDGTHGGPVPSPGAATTATTYMAELQRQFVWHETCVRQHCQEREVLAAELAERCAEVRLSMASRLANFASVADVPVTELAS
;
A
#
# COMPACT_ATOMS: atom_id res chain seq x y z
N MET A 1 40.29 10.48 31.52
CA MET A 1 39.68 10.78 30.21
C MET A 1 39.91 12.25 29.94
N ASN A 2 40.63 12.60 28.88
CA ASN A 2 40.93 14.00 28.55
C ASN A 2 39.71 14.67 27.86
N GLN A 3 39.66 16.00 27.79
CA GLN A 3 38.54 16.73 27.17
C GLN A 3 38.37 16.42 25.66
N LEU A 4 39.43 16.03 24.97
CA LEU A 4 39.44 15.68 23.55
C LEU A 4 38.85 14.27 23.28
N GLU A 5 39.10 13.32 24.18
CA GLU A 5 38.51 11.97 24.15
C GLU A 5 37.00 12.04 24.42
N TYR A 6 36.59 12.85 25.39
CA TYR A 6 35.17 13.14 25.61
C TYR A 6 34.53 13.85 24.41
N PHE A 7 35.27 14.74 23.74
CA PHE A 7 34.83 15.41 22.51
C PHE A 7 34.56 14.42 21.38
N LEU A 8 35.52 13.53 21.08
CA LEU A 8 35.37 12.51 20.03
C LEU A 8 34.20 11.58 20.35
N ALA A 9 34.13 11.06 21.58
CA ALA A 9 33.07 10.16 22.00
C ALA A 9 31.66 10.81 21.95
N SER A 10 31.52 12.07 22.38
CA SER A 10 30.22 12.77 22.33
C SER A 10 29.77 13.13 20.91
N THR A 11 30.72 13.35 20.00
CA THR A 11 30.44 13.69 18.60
C THR A 11 30.11 12.44 17.78
N ASP A 12 30.80 11.33 18.07
CA ASP A 12 30.50 10.04 17.44
C ASP A 12 29.12 9.52 17.86
N GLY A 13 28.75 9.69 19.14
CA GLY A 13 27.43 9.36 19.66
C GLY A 13 26.31 10.17 18.98
N SER A 14 26.45 11.50 18.93
CA SER A 14 25.43 12.36 18.31
C SER A 14 25.30 12.13 16.80
N ARG A 15 26.42 11.89 16.11
CA ARG A 15 26.42 11.52 14.69
C ARG A 15 25.71 10.18 14.46
N ALA A 16 25.98 9.18 15.29
CA ALA A 16 25.32 7.88 15.20
C ALA A 16 23.80 8.01 15.40
N ASP A 17 23.37 8.83 16.37
CA ASP A 17 21.96 9.10 16.61
C ASP A 17 21.30 9.79 15.42
N VAL A 18 21.88 10.86 14.88
CA VAL A 18 21.37 11.56 13.69
C VAL A 18 21.23 10.58 12.50
N MET A 19 22.21 9.73 12.27
CA MET A 19 22.15 8.73 11.20
C MET A 19 21.03 7.70 11.44
N ARG A 20 20.81 7.29 12.70
CA ARG A 20 19.72 6.39 13.08
C ARG A 20 18.35 7.02 12.84
N TYR A 21 18.17 8.29 13.20
CA TYR A 21 16.94 9.05 12.92
C TYR A 21 16.70 9.16 11.42
N MET A 22 17.72 9.53 10.65
CA MET A 22 17.63 9.63 9.19
C MET A 22 17.27 8.29 8.54
N GLN A 23 17.85 7.19 9.00
CA GLN A 23 17.49 5.86 8.51
C GLN A 23 16.03 5.54 8.83
N ARG A 24 15.59 5.79 10.05
CA ARG A 24 14.21 5.50 10.46
C ARG A 24 13.17 6.33 9.70
N LEU A 25 13.50 7.58 9.35
CA LEU A 25 12.65 8.40 8.48
C LEU A 25 12.52 7.80 7.07
N ARG A 26 13.62 7.27 6.51
CA ARG A 26 13.57 6.59 5.21
C ARG A 26 12.74 5.31 5.26
N ASP A 27 12.89 4.53 6.33
CA ASP A 27 12.11 3.31 6.51
C ASP A 27 10.61 3.65 6.57
N LEU A 28 10.23 4.71 7.29
CA LEU A 28 8.84 5.18 7.35
C LEU A 28 8.32 5.66 6.00
N ASP A 29 9.14 6.38 5.23
CA ASP A 29 8.78 6.80 3.87
C ASP A 29 8.49 5.58 2.98
N GLU A 30 9.32 4.53 3.07
CA GLU A 30 9.11 3.27 2.33
C GLU A 30 7.80 2.56 2.76
N TRP A 31 7.52 2.49 4.07
CA TRP A 31 6.26 1.91 4.58
C TRP A 31 5.02 2.69 4.13
N ILE A 32 5.10 4.02 4.13
CA ILE A 32 4.01 4.89 3.65
C ILE A 32 3.77 4.62 2.15
N GLU A 33 4.82 4.61 1.34
CA GLU A 33 4.72 4.33 -0.10
C GLU A 33 4.17 2.93 -0.38
N TYR A 34 4.60 1.92 0.38
CA TYR A 34 4.08 0.57 0.30
C TYR A 34 2.56 0.54 0.53
N HIS A 35 2.07 1.12 1.63
CA HIS A 35 0.65 1.13 1.93
C HIS A 35 -0.17 1.98 0.96
N LEU A 36 0.36 3.11 0.47
CA LEU A 36 -0.28 3.90 -0.58
C LEU A 36 -0.42 3.11 -1.88
N THR A 37 0.57 2.28 -2.22
CA THR A 37 0.51 1.40 -3.40
C THR A 37 -0.59 0.35 -3.25
N LEU A 38 -0.74 -0.23 -2.06
CA LEU A 38 -1.83 -1.17 -1.77
C LEU A 38 -3.21 -0.51 -1.80
N LEU A 39 -3.35 0.71 -1.27
CA LEU A 39 -4.61 1.47 -1.36
C LEU A 39 -5.01 1.74 -2.81
N ARG A 40 -4.06 2.09 -3.67
CA ARG A 40 -4.30 2.26 -5.12
C ARG A 40 -4.74 0.96 -5.78
N ALA A 41 -4.07 -0.16 -5.46
CA ALA A 41 -4.43 -1.48 -5.98
C ALA A 41 -5.84 -1.92 -5.54
N ILE A 42 -6.19 -1.74 -4.27
CA ILE A 42 -7.52 -2.03 -3.73
C ILE A 42 -8.58 -1.20 -4.43
N THR A 43 -8.31 0.10 -4.63
CA THR A 43 -9.24 1.00 -5.33
C THR A 43 -9.43 0.57 -6.78
N ALA A 44 -8.36 0.18 -7.48
CA ALA A 44 -8.45 -0.34 -8.84
C ALA A 44 -9.27 -1.65 -8.90
N ASN A 45 -9.04 -2.58 -7.97
CA ASN A 45 -9.79 -3.83 -7.89
C ASN A 45 -11.29 -3.61 -7.66
N ARG A 46 -11.64 -2.62 -6.82
CA ARG A 46 -13.04 -2.21 -6.59
C ARG A 46 -13.70 -1.70 -7.87
N VAL A 47 -13.00 -0.85 -8.62
CA VAL A 47 -13.53 -0.30 -9.89
C VAL A 47 -13.74 -1.43 -10.90
N VAL A 48 -12.76 -2.33 -11.07
CA VAL A 48 -12.87 -3.48 -11.97
C VAL A 48 -14.06 -4.36 -11.59
N TYR A 49 -14.22 -4.65 -10.30
CA TYR A 49 -15.32 -5.44 -9.79
C TYR A 49 -16.69 -4.80 -10.08
N LEU A 50 -16.84 -3.50 -9.79
CA LEU A 50 -18.10 -2.77 -10.03
C LEU A 50 -18.44 -2.66 -11.52
N VAL A 51 -17.44 -2.44 -12.38
CA VAL A 51 -17.62 -2.39 -13.84
C VAL A 51 -18.03 -3.77 -14.38
N GLY A 52 -17.38 -4.84 -13.90
CA GLY A 52 -17.75 -6.22 -14.23
C GLY A 52 -19.20 -6.54 -13.84
N ALA A 53 -19.58 -6.22 -12.61
CA ALA A 53 -20.94 -6.41 -12.10
C ALA A 53 -21.99 -5.63 -12.92
N ALA A 54 -21.70 -4.38 -13.29
CA ALA A 54 -22.58 -3.58 -14.14
C ALA A 54 -22.72 -4.16 -15.56
N HIS A 55 -21.66 -4.79 -16.10
CA HIS A 55 -21.71 -5.44 -17.40
C HIS A 55 -22.56 -6.72 -17.35
N GLU A 56 -22.39 -7.55 -16.33
CA GLU A 56 -23.24 -8.73 -16.10
C GLU A 56 -24.72 -8.35 -16.02
N GLU A 57 -25.07 -7.33 -15.25
CA GLU A 57 -26.45 -6.90 -15.11
C GLU A 57 -27.06 -6.45 -16.44
N ARG A 58 -26.30 -5.68 -17.23
CA ARG A 58 -26.72 -5.26 -18.58
C ARG A 58 -26.89 -6.43 -19.54
N THR A 59 -26.06 -7.46 -19.46
CA THR A 59 -26.18 -8.65 -20.33
C THR A 59 -27.37 -9.54 -19.93
N ARG A 60 -27.67 -9.69 -18.62
CA ARG A 60 -28.85 -10.40 -18.12
C ARG A 60 -30.15 -9.78 -18.65
N HIS A 61 -30.25 -8.46 -18.67
CA HIS A 61 -31.43 -7.76 -19.19
C HIS A 61 -31.58 -7.83 -20.71
N ARG A 62 -30.50 -8.06 -21.47
CA ARG A 62 -30.53 -8.13 -22.95
C ARG A 62 -30.83 -9.53 -23.50
N GLY A 63 -30.53 -10.59 -22.73
CA GLY A 63 -30.76 -11.99 -23.12
C GLY A 63 -32.16 -12.56 -22.80
N GLY A 64 -32.89 -11.94 -21.88
CA GLY A 64 -34.15 -12.51 -21.33
C GLY A 64 -35.42 -12.33 -22.17
N ARG A 65 -35.37 -11.73 -23.36
CA ARG A 65 -36.57 -11.39 -24.15
C ARG A 65 -36.84 -12.26 -25.38
N ARG A 66 -36.27 -13.47 -25.49
CA ARG A 66 -36.63 -14.41 -26.58
C ARG A 66 -36.67 -15.87 -26.12
N ALA A 67 -37.70 -16.21 -25.36
CA ALA A 67 -38.26 -17.56 -25.32
C ALA A 67 -39.78 -17.45 -25.54
N GLY A 68 -40.14 -17.42 -26.83
CA GLY A 68 -41.51 -17.34 -27.32
C GLY A 68 -41.52 -17.71 -28.79
N VAL A 69 -41.22 -18.98 -29.08
CA VAL A 69 -41.30 -19.56 -30.42
C VAL A 69 -42.77 -19.70 -30.81
N ARG A 70 -43.18 -18.99 -31.86
CA ARG A 70 -43.92 -19.52 -33.02
C ARG A 70 -44.04 -18.42 -34.09
N GLY A 71 -43.41 -18.62 -35.25
CA GLY A 71 -43.74 -17.84 -36.45
C GLY A 71 -42.57 -17.52 -37.39
N ARG A 72 -42.13 -18.51 -38.15
CA ARG A 72 -41.81 -18.49 -39.60
C ARG A 72 -41.35 -17.14 -40.21
N GLY A 73 -40.09 -17.06 -40.64
CA GLY A 73 -39.64 -16.00 -41.55
C GLY A 73 -38.15 -16.08 -41.84
N GLY A 74 -37.79 -16.59 -43.03
CA GLY A 74 -36.41 -16.73 -43.47
C GLY A 74 -35.71 -15.41 -43.80
N GLY A 75 -34.38 -15.47 -43.89
CA GLY A 75 -33.58 -14.36 -44.39
C GLY A 75 -32.09 -14.61 -44.20
N ARG A 76 -31.43 -15.03 -45.28
CA ARG A 76 -29.96 -15.09 -45.42
C ARG A 76 -29.36 -13.68 -45.30
N GLY A 77 -28.18 -13.56 -44.70
CA GLY A 77 -27.37 -12.34 -44.76
C GLY A 77 -25.95 -12.55 -44.23
N ARG A 78 -24.99 -12.65 -45.15
CA ARG A 78 -23.53 -12.72 -44.94
C ARG A 78 -22.94 -11.38 -44.49
N GLY A 79 -21.79 -11.46 -43.82
CA GLY A 79 -20.79 -10.39 -43.63
C GLY A 79 -20.44 -10.25 -42.14
N GLY A 80 -19.22 -10.47 -41.65
CA GLY A 80 -17.89 -10.25 -42.23
C GLY A 80 -17.22 -9.15 -41.41
N GLY A 81 -16.26 -9.51 -40.54
CA GLY A 81 -15.51 -8.52 -39.74
C GLY A 81 -14.52 -9.16 -38.77
N ARG A 82 -13.25 -9.17 -39.18
CA ARG A 82 -12.05 -9.57 -38.41
C ARG A 82 -11.58 -8.44 -37.47
N GLY A 83 -10.86 -8.82 -36.41
CA GLY A 83 -9.81 -8.02 -35.76
C GLY A 83 -10.25 -7.40 -34.43
N GLY A 84 -9.60 -7.64 -33.28
CA GLY A 84 -8.25 -8.13 -33.05
C GLY A 84 -8.02 -8.54 -31.58
N PRO A 85 -6.76 -8.77 -31.20
CA PRO A 85 -6.38 -9.47 -29.98
C PRO A 85 -6.24 -8.50 -28.80
N SER A 86 -6.65 -8.93 -27.61
CA SER A 86 -6.17 -8.32 -26.37
C SER A 86 -5.96 -9.41 -25.34
N THR A 87 -4.73 -9.92 -25.31
CA THR A 87 -4.15 -10.67 -24.21
C THR A 87 -3.97 -9.72 -23.03
N ALA A 88 -5.00 -9.57 -22.21
CA ALA A 88 -4.82 -9.05 -20.86
C ALA A 88 -4.34 -10.23 -20.00
N ALA A 89 -3.04 -10.28 -19.74
CA ALA A 89 -2.47 -11.16 -18.74
C ALA A 89 -3.14 -10.83 -17.40
N THR A 90 -4.00 -11.72 -16.93
CA THR A 90 -4.48 -11.70 -15.55
C THR A 90 -3.26 -11.84 -14.63
N PRO A 91 -3.00 -10.89 -13.71
CA PRO A 91 -2.04 -11.13 -12.66
C PRO A 91 -2.54 -12.32 -11.84
N ARG A 92 -1.69 -13.34 -11.70
CA ARG A 92 -1.95 -14.54 -10.92
C ARG A 92 -2.39 -14.13 -9.52
N HIS A 93 -3.57 -14.61 -9.14
CA HIS A 93 -4.10 -14.54 -7.79
C HIS A 93 -3.09 -15.25 -6.87
N VAL A 94 -2.39 -14.49 -6.04
CA VAL A 94 -1.51 -15.06 -5.00
C VAL A 94 -2.42 -15.43 -3.83
N HIS A 95 -2.99 -16.63 -3.89
CA HIS A 95 -3.43 -17.33 -2.69
C HIS A 95 -2.27 -18.23 -2.27
N ASP A 96 -1.59 -17.84 -1.20
CA ASP A 96 -0.82 -18.80 -0.43
C ASP A 96 -0.86 -18.37 1.04
N VAL A 97 -1.98 -18.68 1.70
CA VAL A 97 -2.04 -18.87 3.15
C VAL A 97 -3.06 -19.98 3.43
N ASP A 98 -2.52 -21.13 3.81
CA ASP A 98 -3.12 -22.27 4.50
C ASP A 98 -4.13 -23.15 3.76
N ALA A 99 -3.59 -24.01 2.89
CA ALA A 99 -4.11 -25.36 2.75
C ALA A 99 -3.77 -26.17 4.01
N VAL A 100 -4.71 -26.24 4.96
CA VAL A 100 -4.77 -27.35 5.93
C VAL A 100 -5.99 -28.18 5.63
N GLU A 101 -5.67 -29.42 5.28
CA GLU A 101 -6.48 -30.63 5.14
C GLU A 101 -7.85 -30.61 5.82
N ASN A 102 -8.87 -31.01 5.05
CA ASN A 102 -9.65 -32.21 5.40
C ASN A 102 -10.36 -32.73 4.14
N ALA A 103 -9.84 -33.85 3.63
CA ALA A 103 -10.52 -34.71 2.69
C ALA A 103 -11.34 -35.76 3.47
N GLU A 104 -12.33 -36.31 2.76
CA GLU A 104 -13.25 -37.44 3.10
C GLU A 104 -14.54 -37.02 3.84
N ALA A 105 -15.75 -37.45 3.47
CA ALA A 105 -16.17 -38.59 2.65
C ALA A 105 -17.52 -38.36 1.92
N ASP A 106 -17.63 -39.05 0.79
CA ASP A 106 -18.80 -39.74 0.20
C ASP A 106 -20.17 -39.70 0.93
N ASP A 107 -21.24 -39.30 0.23
CA ASP A 107 -22.44 -40.13 0.00
C ASP A 107 -23.43 -39.38 -0.92
N GLY A 108 -24.01 -40.11 -1.89
CA GLY A 108 -24.90 -39.58 -2.90
C GLY A 108 -26.30 -39.30 -2.37
N THR A 109 -26.86 -38.13 -2.68
CA THR A 109 -28.32 -37.93 -2.65
C THR A 109 -28.72 -36.85 -3.65
N HIS A 110 -29.74 -37.17 -4.45
CA HIS A 110 -30.36 -36.35 -5.48
C HIS A 110 -30.67 -34.91 -5.04
N GLY A 111 -29.95 -33.93 -5.59
CA GLY A 111 -30.30 -32.52 -5.52
C GLY A 111 -30.73 -32.00 -6.89
N GLY A 112 -32.01 -31.67 -7.04
CA GLY A 112 -32.49 -30.83 -8.16
C GLY A 112 -31.75 -29.48 -8.20
N PRO A 113 -31.93 -28.67 -9.27
CA PRO A 113 -31.19 -27.44 -9.43
C PRO A 113 -31.59 -26.44 -8.33
N VAL A 114 -30.81 -26.41 -7.26
CA VAL A 114 -30.85 -25.37 -6.24
C VAL A 114 -30.46 -24.07 -6.94
N PRO A 115 -31.29 -23.02 -6.92
CA PRO A 115 -30.89 -21.72 -7.44
C PRO A 115 -29.71 -21.23 -6.60
N SER A 116 -28.51 -21.23 -7.19
CA SER A 116 -27.25 -20.97 -6.48
C SER A 116 -27.28 -19.59 -5.76
N PRO A 117 -27.34 -19.55 -4.41
CA PRO A 117 -27.32 -18.31 -3.62
C PRO A 117 -25.90 -17.74 -3.49
N GLY A 118 -24.91 -18.41 -4.09
CA GLY A 118 -23.49 -18.20 -3.84
C GLY A 118 -22.97 -16.87 -4.38
N ALA A 119 -23.33 -16.48 -5.60
CA ALA A 119 -22.68 -15.36 -6.29
C ALA A 119 -22.90 -13.98 -5.63
N ALA A 120 -24.11 -13.71 -5.12
CA ALA A 120 -24.42 -12.45 -4.44
C ALA A 120 -23.78 -12.38 -3.03
N THR A 121 -23.66 -13.53 -2.36
CA THR A 121 -23.03 -13.63 -1.04
C THR A 121 -21.50 -13.52 -1.16
N THR A 122 -20.89 -14.17 -2.15
CA THR A 122 -19.44 -14.08 -2.44
C THR A 122 -19.04 -12.68 -2.91
N ALA A 123 -19.89 -12.03 -3.71
CA ALA A 123 -19.74 -10.63 -4.12
C ALA A 123 -19.65 -9.67 -2.93
N THR A 124 -20.60 -9.82 -1.99
CA THR A 124 -20.73 -8.94 -0.83
C THR A 124 -19.57 -9.15 0.15
N THR A 125 -19.18 -10.41 0.37
CA THR A 125 -18.04 -10.76 1.24
C THR A 125 -16.72 -10.26 0.66
N TYR A 126 -16.49 -10.40 -0.64
CA TYR A 126 -15.31 -9.86 -1.32
C TYR A 126 -15.20 -8.33 -1.18
N MET A 127 -16.30 -7.61 -1.43
CA MET A 127 -16.32 -6.15 -1.31
C MET A 127 -16.12 -5.66 0.14
N ALA A 128 -16.65 -6.42 1.11
CA ALA A 128 -16.44 -6.16 2.53
C ALA A 128 -14.98 -6.36 2.93
N GLU A 129 -14.32 -7.41 2.43
CA GLU A 129 -12.91 -7.65 2.69
C GLU A 129 -12.03 -6.57 2.05
N LEU A 130 -12.31 -6.14 0.81
CA LEU A 130 -11.62 -4.99 0.21
C LEU A 130 -11.83 -3.69 1.01
N GLN A 131 -13.02 -3.48 1.61
CA GLN A 131 -13.24 -2.32 2.50
C GLN A 131 -12.38 -2.42 3.75
N ARG A 132 -12.35 -3.60 4.38
CA ARG A 132 -11.57 -3.85 5.59
C ARG A 132 -10.09 -3.60 5.34
N GLN A 133 -9.54 -4.15 4.25
CA GLN A 133 -8.14 -3.95 3.86
C GLN A 133 -7.85 -2.46 3.57
N PHE A 134 -8.76 -1.78 2.87
CA PHE A 134 -8.61 -0.34 2.62
C PHE A 134 -8.49 0.46 3.92
N VAL A 135 -9.42 0.26 4.86
CA VAL A 135 -9.43 0.96 6.15
C VAL A 135 -8.18 0.64 6.97
N TRP A 136 -7.71 -0.62 6.91
CA TRP A 136 -6.48 -1.02 7.58
C TRP A 136 -5.26 -0.26 7.03
N HIS A 137 -5.03 -0.31 5.71
CA HIS A 137 -3.90 0.39 5.10
C HIS A 137 -3.98 1.91 5.26
N GLU A 138 -5.17 2.50 5.19
CA GLU A 138 -5.39 3.92 5.46
C GLU A 138 -4.98 4.29 6.89
N THR A 139 -5.27 3.42 7.86
CA THR A 139 -4.87 3.61 9.25
C THR A 139 -3.35 3.50 9.41
N CYS A 140 -2.70 2.52 8.77
CA CYS A 140 -1.25 2.41 8.75
C CYS A 140 -0.57 3.66 8.16
N VAL A 141 -1.06 4.17 7.02
CA VAL A 141 -0.52 5.41 6.42
C VAL A 141 -0.64 6.57 7.40
N ARG A 142 -1.81 6.78 8.02
CA ARG A 142 -2.01 7.86 9.00
C ARG A 142 -1.04 7.73 10.17
N GLN A 143 -0.88 6.52 10.71
CA GLN A 143 0.03 6.26 11.82
C GLN A 143 1.48 6.55 11.43
N HIS A 144 1.97 6.01 10.31
CA HIS A 144 3.36 6.23 9.89
C HIS A 144 3.64 7.70 9.54
N CYS A 145 2.67 8.44 8.98
CA CYS A 145 2.81 9.87 8.79
C CYS A 145 2.98 10.62 10.12
N GLN A 146 2.19 10.28 11.14
CA GLN A 146 2.33 10.87 12.48
C GLN A 146 3.68 10.53 13.11
N GLU A 147 4.10 9.27 13.06
CA GLU A 147 5.40 8.82 13.56
C GLU A 147 6.55 9.56 12.86
N ARG A 148 6.44 9.76 11.54
CA ARG A 148 7.41 10.50 10.74
C ARG A 148 7.50 11.97 11.17
N GLU A 149 6.37 12.63 11.38
CA GLU A 149 6.33 14.03 11.84
C GLU A 149 6.98 14.19 13.21
N VAL A 150 6.68 13.30 14.15
CA VAL A 150 7.29 13.29 15.49
C VAL A 150 8.80 13.08 15.39
N LEU A 151 9.24 12.06 14.63
CA LEU A 151 10.68 11.79 14.45
C LEU A 151 11.42 12.92 13.75
N ALA A 152 10.79 13.60 12.79
CA ALA A 152 11.38 14.74 12.10
C ALA A 152 11.55 15.94 13.05
N ALA A 153 10.58 16.17 13.94
CA ALA A 153 10.68 17.20 14.98
C ALA A 153 11.81 16.87 15.97
N GLU A 154 11.87 15.64 16.48
CA GLU A 154 12.96 15.19 17.36
C GLU A 154 14.34 15.33 16.70
N LEU A 155 14.46 14.94 15.43
CA LEU A 155 15.71 15.09 14.69
C LEU A 155 16.12 16.57 14.55
N ALA A 156 15.17 17.47 14.29
CA ALA A 156 15.45 18.90 14.20
C ALA A 156 15.95 19.46 15.53
N GLU A 157 15.33 19.05 16.65
CA GLU A 157 15.78 19.41 17.99
C GLU A 157 17.19 18.89 18.28
N ARG A 158 17.48 17.61 18.00
CA ARG A 158 18.82 17.03 18.16
C ARG A 158 19.88 17.73 17.32
N CYS A 159 19.55 18.07 16.07
CA CYS A 159 20.45 18.84 15.20
C CYS A 159 20.72 20.24 15.79
N ALA A 160 19.71 20.89 16.36
CA ALA A 160 19.87 22.19 17.00
C ALA A 160 20.76 22.12 18.25
N GLU A 161 20.56 21.10 19.11
CA GLU A 161 21.38 20.84 20.29
C GLU A 161 22.84 20.60 19.92
N VAL A 162 23.10 19.75 18.93
CA VAL A 162 24.46 19.47 18.44
C VAL A 162 25.12 20.74 17.93
N ARG A 163 24.40 21.53 17.12
CA ARG A 163 24.91 22.80 16.58
C ARG A 163 25.23 23.82 17.67
N LEU A 164 24.35 23.99 18.66
CA LEU A 164 24.57 24.85 19.82
C LEU A 164 25.77 24.37 20.65
N SER A 165 25.88 23.07 20.88
CA SER A 165 27.01 22.48 21.61
C SER A 165 28.32 22.71 20.87
N MET A 166 28.36 22.50 19.54
CA MET A 166 29.55 22.77 18.73
C MET A 166 29.92 24.25 18.73
N ALA A 167 28.94 25.15 18.56
CA ALA A 167 29.18 26.60 18.56
C ALA A 167 29.73 27.10 19.91
N SER A 168 29.14 26.65 21.03
CA SER A 168 29.63 26.98 22.37
C SER A 168 31.05 26.46 22.60
N ARG A 169 31.35 25.24 22.14
CA ARG A 169 32.69 24.65 22.26
C ARG A 169 33.72 25.38 21.39
N LEU A 170 33.38 25.75 20.16
CA LEU A 170 34.26 26.55 19.28
C LEU A 170 34.56 27.93 19.88
N ALA A 171 33.56 28.59 20.46
CA ALA A 171 33.75 29.85 21.16
C ALA A 171 34.71 29.71 22.35
N ASN A 172 34.62 28.61 23.11
CA ASN A 172 35.55 28.31 24.20
C ASN A 172 36.98 28.08 23.69
N PHE A 173 37.16 27.33 22.60
CA PHE A 173 38.50 27.13 22.02
C PHE A 173 39.13 28.43 21.53
N ALA A 174 38.36 29.28 20.85
CA ALA A 174 38.82 30.59 20.39
C ALA A 174 39.22 31.50 21.56
N SER A 175 38.42 31.52 22.63
CA SER A 175 38.71 32.25 23.87
C SER A 175 40.01 31.78 24.55
N VAL A 176 40.26 30.46 24.60
CA VAL A 176 41.49 29.89 25.18
C VAL A 176 42.73 30.14 24.31
N ALA A 177 42.54 30.24 23.00
CA ALA A 177 43.62 30.50 22.05
C ALA A 177 43.96 31.99 21.88
N ASP A 178 43.20 32.90 22.50
CA ASP A 178 43.29 34.36 22.30
C ASP A 178 43.12 34.78 20.82
N VAL A 179 42.44 33.95 20.03
CA VAL A 179 42.16 34.19 18.61
C VAL A 179 40.70 34.66 18.47
N PRO A 180 40.43 35.84 17.89
CA PRO A 180 39.06 36.28 17.68
C PRO A 180 38.35 35.36 16.67
N VAL A 181 37.15 34.88 17.06
CA VAL A 181 36.28 33.95 16.29
C VAL A 181 35.99 34.44 14.86
N THR A 182 36.18 35.72 14.58
CA THR A 182 35.97 36.36 13.27
C THR A 182 36.89 35.84 12.16
N GLU A 183 38.01 35.18 12.48
CA GLU A 183 38.98 34.69 11.47
C GLU A 183 38.80 33.22 11.07
N LEU A 184 37.93 32.46 11.75
CA LEU A 184 37.73 31.02 11.50
C LEU A 184 36.56 30.70 10.55
N ALA A 185 35.94 31.72 9.96
CA ALA A 185 34.76 31.60 9.10
C ALA A 185 35.06 31.87 7.60
N SER A 186 36.32 31.94 7.18
CA SER A 186 36.74 32.11 5.78
C SER A 186 37.09 30.79 5.10
#